data_AF-A0A3P8IWB9-F1
#
_entry.id   AF-A0A3P8IWB9-F1
#
_cell.length_a   1.000
_cell.length_b   1.000
_cell.length_c   1.000
_cell.angle_alpha   90.00
_cell.angle_beta   90.00
_cell.angle_gamma   90.00
#
_symmetry.space_group_name_H-M   'P 1'
#
loop_
_entity.id
_entity.type
_entity.pdbx_description
1 polymer ?
#
loop_
_entity_poly.entity_id
_entity_poly.type
_entity_poly.pdbx_seq_one_letter_code
_entity_poly.pdbx_strand_id
1 'polypeptide(L)'
;MLSPAIITLPWHPDAAERYFAPISAAPWAMLLHSGFADHPHNRFDIIVAEPRVTLTTRGGITTVNDGQTLTTSADDPLTIVAQQLAQRGLAPQAHPHLPFLGGALGLFGYDLGRRFEKLPSHADARYCPAGYGGRYLRLGADRRSPAA
;
A
#
# COMPACT_ATOMS: atom_id res chain seq x y z
N MET A 1 5.51 -0.43 22.88
CA MET A 1 5.07 0.16 21.59
C MET A 1 6.18 1.06 21.12
N LEU A 2 6.72 0.83 19.91
CA LEU A 2 7.74 1.70 19.33
C LEU A 2 7.01 2.77 18.51
N SER A 3 7.36 4.04 18.67
CA SER A 3 6.96 5.11 17.76
C SER A 3 8.02 5.24 16.66
N PRO A 4 7.65 5.56 15.40
CA PRO A 4 8.64 5.79 14.36
C PRO A 4 9.50 7.01 14.73
N ALA A 5 10.78 7.00 14.37
CA ALA A 5 11.58 8.21 14.43
C ALA A 5 11.18 9.15 13.30
N ILE A 6 11.13 10.43 13.61
CA ILE A 6 10.68 11.48 12.69
C ILE A 6 11.87 12.39 12.42
N ILE A 7 12.21 12.56 11.15
CA ILE A 7 13.21 13.49 10.68
C ILE A 7 12.50 14.46 9.73
N THR A 8 12.71 15.76 9.93
CA THR A 8 12.15 16.80 9.06
C THR A 8 13.14 17.11 7.96
N LEU A 9 12.69 17.08 6.71
CA LEU A 9 13.48 17.46 5.54
C LEU A 9 13.21 18.94 5.18
N PRO A 10 14.12 19.61 4.45
CA PRO A 10 13.88 20.97 3.95
C PRO A 10 12.56 21.07 3.18
N TRP A 11 11.78 22.11 3.48
CA TRP A 11 10.50 22.32 2.82
C TRP A 11 10.68 22.77 1.38
N HIS A 12 9.86 22.20 0.49
CA HIS A 12 9.74 22.59 -0.91
C HIS A 12 8.28 22.43 -1.36
N PRO A 13 7.75 23.32 -2.22
CA PRO A 13 6.40 23.17 -2.76
C PRO A 13 6.27 21.94 -3.67
N ASP A 14 7.34 21.55 -4.37
CA ASP A 14 7.44 20.38 -5.23
C ASP A 14 8.01 19.14 -4.50
N ALA A 15 8.05 19.14 -3.16
CA ALA A 15 8.73 18.09 -2.38
C ALA A 15 8.29 16.68 -2.77
N ALA A 16 6.98 16.46 -2.96
CA ALA A 16 6.44 15.15 -3.31
C ALA A 16 7.03 14.61 -4.63
N GLU A 17 6.97 15.40 -5.68
CA GLU A 17 7.49 15.05 -7.01
C GLU A 17 9.00 14.91 -6.98
N ARG A 18 9.69 15.85 -6.32
CA ARG A 18 11.15 15.87 -6.19
C ARG A 18 11.69 14.60 -5.53
N TYR A 19 11.10 14.18 -4.42
CA TYR A 19 11.54 12.97 -3.71
C TYR A 19 11.07 11.68 -4.38
N PHE A 20 9.93 11.71 -5.09
CA PHE A 20 9.42 10.53 -5.78
C PHE A 20 10.10 10.26 -7.13
N ALA A 21 10.47 11.30 -7.88
CA ALA A 21 11.09 11.19 -9.20
C ALA A 21 12.22 10.15 -9.29
N PRO A 22 13.25 10.14 -8.41
CA PRO A 22 14.34 9.17 -8.51
C PRO A 22 13.94 7.73 -8.21
N ILE A 23 12.84 7.52 -7.48
CA ILE A 23 12.36 6.18 -7.08
C ILE A 23 11.11 5.75 -7.87
N SER A 24 10.62 6.57 -8.78
CA SER A 24 9.36 6.35 -9.51
C SER A 24 9.31 5.04 -10.30
N ALA A 25 10.46 4.59 -10.82
CA ALA A 25 10.60 3.32 -11.53
C ALA A 25 10.82 2.12 -10.59
N ALA A 26 11.06 2.33 -9.30
CA ALA A 26 11.33 1.26 -8.37
C ALA A 26 10.05 0.43 -8.14
N PRO A 27 10.13 -0.91 -8.13
CA PRO A 27 8.99 -1.75 -7.79
C PRO A 27 8.44 -1.35 -6.42
N TRP A 28 7.11 -1.20 -6.34
CA TRP A 28 6.39 -0.84 -5.11
C TRP A 28 6.61 0.61 -4.63
N ALA A 29 7.28 1.45 -5.40
CA ALA A 29 7.22 2.88 -5.18
C ALA A 29 5.80 3.37 -5.45
N MET A 30 5.22 4.08 -4.49
CA MET A 30 3.88 4.64 -4.59
C MET A 30 3.88 6.07 -4.08
N LEU A 31 3.16 6.92 -4.80
CA LEU A 31 2.90 8.30 -4.45
C LEU A 31 1.40 8.49 -4.36
N LEU A 32 0.92 8.91 -3.19
CA LEU A 32 -0.41 9.46 -3.02
C LEU A 32 -0.26 10.98 -3.03
N HIS A 33 -0.53 11.58 -4.18
CA HIS A 33 -0.44 13.03 -4.37
C HIS A 33 -1.81 13.66 -4.28
N SER A 34 -1.88 14.76 -3.52
CA SER A 34 -3.06 15.55 -3.26
C SER A 34 -3.46 16.49 -4.42
N GLY A 35 -2.62 16.56 -5.46
CA GLY A 35 -2.92 17.21 -6.73
C GLY A 35 -2.95 18.74 -6.67
N PHE A 36 -2.34 19.35 -5.65
CA PHE A 36 -2.34 20.81 -5.43
C PHE A 36 -3.74 21.45 -5.49
N ALA A 37 -4.79 20.68 -5.21
CA ALA A 37 -6.14 21.24 -5.21
C ALA A 37 -6.24 22.32 -4.12
N ASP A 38 -7.34 23.08 -4.08
CA ASP A 38 -7.64 23.94 -2.94
C ASP A 38 -8.85 23.36 -2.22
N HIS A 39 -8.61 22.34 -1.38
CA HIS A 39 -9.65 21.57 -0.71
C HIS A 39 -9.20 21.14 0.69
N PRO A 40 -10.02 21.23 1.75
CA PRO A 40 -9.63 20.88 3.13
C PRO A 40 -9.16 19.42 3.36
N HIS A 41 -9.18 18.55 2.35
CA HIS A 41 -8.78 17.14 2.42
C HIS A 41 -7.54 16.79 1.60
N ASN A 42 -6.81 17.77 1.09
CA ASN A 42 -5.65 17.59 0.21
C ASN A 42 -4.32 17.98 0.88
N ARG A 43 -4.28 18.00 2.21
CA ARG A 43 -3.17 18.55 2.98
C ARG A 43 -1.85 17.76 2.83
N PHE A 44 -1.92 16.50 2.43
CA PHE A 44 -0.79 15.58 2.55
C PHE A 44 -0.49 14.88 1.24
N ASP A 45 0.80 14.83 0.92
CA ASP A 45 1.37 13.91 -0.04
C ASP A 45 2.12 12.81 0.71
N ILE A 46 1.94 11.56 0.31
CA ILE A 46 2.55 10.40 0.95
C ILE A 46 3.38 9.64 -0.09
N ILE A 47 4.66 9.47 0.20
CA ILE A 47 5.58 8.65 -0.59
C ILE A 47 5.92 7.40 0.22
N VAL A 48 5.85 6.23 -0.42
CA VAL A 48 6.35 4.98 0.13
C VAL A 48 7.14 4.21 -0.93
N ALA A 49 8.16 3.48 -0.49
CA ALA A 49 8.95 2.59 -1.34
C ALA A 49 9.65 1.54 -0.47
N GLU A 50 10.17 0.49 -1.12
CA GLU A 50 10.91 -0.61 -0.47
C GLU A 50 10.13 -1.26 0.68
N PRO A 51 8.96 -1.87 0.40
CA PRO A 51 8.14 -2.48 1.44
C PRO A 51 8.83 -3.67 2.09
N ARG A 52 8.57 -3.89 3.38
CA ARG A 52 9.04 -5.08 4.12
C ARG A 52 8.22 -6.32 3.81
N VAL A 53 6.94 -6.15 3.47
CA VAL A 53 6.06 -7.23 2.99
C VAL A 53 5.28 -6.75 1.81
N THR A 54 5.14 -7.63 0.85
CA THR A 54 4.28 -7.45 -0.29
C THR A 54 3.17 -8.48 -0.29
N LEU A 55 1.94 -8.01 -0.48
CA LEU A 55 0.77 -8.88 -0.68
C LEU A 55 0.30 -8.68 -2.10
N THR A 56 0.10 -9.79 -2.83
CA THR A 56 -0.46 -9.81 -4.18
C THR A 56 -1.59 -10.82 -4.25
N THR A 57 -2.83 -10.36 -4.35
CA THR A 57 -3.98 -11.24 -4.61
C THR A 57 -4.16 -11.43 -6.11
N ARG A 58 -4.33 -12.66 -6.59
CA ARG A 58 -4.69 -12.96 -7.97
C ARG A 58 -5.87 -13.94 -7.97
N GLY A 59 -7.05 -13.46 -8.34
CA GLY A 59 -8.26 -14.29 -8.27
C GLY A 59 -8.55 -14.70 -6.83
N GLY A 60 -8.52 -16.00 -6.55
CA GLY A 60 -8.83 -16.54 -5.22
C GLY A 60 -7.62 -16.69 -4.27
N ILE A 61 -6.40 -16.40 -4.75
CA ILE A 61 -5.16 -16.68 -4.01
C ILE A 61 -4.42 -15.39 -3.71
N THR A 62 -4.00 -15.22 -2.47
CA THR A 62 -3.12 -14.15 -2.02
C THR A 62 -1.74 -14.70 -1.76
N THR A 63 -0.75 -14.12 -2.44
CA THR A 63 0.67 -14.38 -2.19
C THR A 63 1.21 -13.33 -1.24
N VAL A 64 1.85 -13.77 -0.15
CA VAL A 64 2.54 -12.93 0.82
C VAL A 64 4.03 -13.19 0.69
N ASN A 65 4.81 -12.13 0.45
CA ASN A 65 6.26 -12.18 0.39
C ASN A 65 6.83 -11.19 1.42
N ASP A 66 7.52 -11.72 2.43
CA ASP A 66 8.12 -10.93 3.52
C ASP A 66 9.63 -10.67 3.33
N GLY A 67 10.16 -10.97 2.14
CA GLY A 67 11.58 -10.87 1.79
C GLY A 67 12.40 -12.11 2.14
N GLN A 68 11.87 -13.04 2.94
CA GLN A 68 12.53 -14.30 3.31
C GLN A 68 11.73 -15.52 2.84
N THR A 69 10.41 -15.43 2.95
CA THR A 69 9.47 -16.49 2.64
C THR A 69 8.42 -16.00 1.66
N LEU A 70 7.95 -16.95 0.84
CA LEU A 70 6.85 -16.76 -0.08
C LEU A 70 5.75 -17.75 0.30
N THR A 71 4.64 -17.24 0.80
CA THR A 71 3.49 -18.06 1.20
C THR A 71 2.26 -17.70 0.38
N THR A 72 1.35 -18.65 0.24
CA THR A 72 0.07 -18.46 -0.44
C THR A 72 -1.07 -18.82 0.49
N SER A 73 -2.16 -18.08 0.41
CA SER A 73 -3.38 -18.34 1.14
C SER A 73 -4.60 -18.07 0.27
N ALA A 74 -5.65 -18.87 0.47
CA ALA A 74 -6.96 -18.67 -0.13
C ALA A 74 -7.93 -17.90 0.78
N ASP A 75 -7.43 -17.37 1.91
CA ASP A 75 -8.22 -16.61 2.88
C ASP A 75 -8.63 -15.24 2.33
N ASP A 76 -9.49 -14.56 3.07
CA ASP A 76 -9.86 -13.18 2.79
C ASP A 76 -8.61 -12.28 2.75
N PRO A 77 -8.39 -11.53 1.66
CA PRO A 77 -7.18 -10.73 1.48
C PRO A 77 -7.05 -9.61 2.52
N LEU A 78 -8.15 -9.02 3.02
CA LEU A 78 -8.12 -8.00 4.06
C LEU A 78 -7.79 -8.60 5.43
N THR A 79 -8.25 -9.82 5.68
CA THR A 79 -7.84 -10.59 6.88
C THR A 79 -6.35 -10.84 6.87
N ILE A 80 -5.77 -11.23 5.73
CA ILE A 80 -4.33 -11.44 5.59
C ILE A 80 -3.56 -10.14 5.85
N VAL A 81 -4.05 -9.00 5.36
CA VAL A 81 -3.46 -7.68 5.64
C VAL A 81 -3.45 -7.39 7.14
N ALA A 82 -4.60 -7.55 7.80
CA ALA A 82 -4.72 -7.31 9.23
C ALA A 82 -3.76 -8.20 10.04
N GLN A 83 -3.62 -9.47 9.66
CA GLN A 83 -2.66 -10.39 10.27
C GLN A 83 -1.21 -9.92 10.07
N GLN A 84 -0.83 -9.50 8.86
CA GLN A 84 0.52 -9.02 8.56
C GLN A 84 0.85 -7.73 9.34
N LEU A 85 -0.12 -6.83 9.52
CA LEU A 85 0.04 -5.63 10.35
C LEU A 85 0.21 -6.00 11.83
N ALA A 86 -0.63 -6.90 12.34
CA ALA A 86 -0.58 -7.36 13.74
C ALA A 86 0.74 -8.07 14.07
N GLN A 87 1.18 -9.00 13.22
CA GLN A 87 2.43 -9.75 13.39
C GLN A 87 3.66 -8.84 13.48
N ARG A 88 3.59 -7.65 12.89
CA ARG A 88 4.69 -6.67 12.86
C ARG A 88 4.60 -5.63 13.95
N GLY A 89 3.59 -5.71 14.82
CA GLY A 89 3.37 -4.73 15.88
C GLY A 89 3.17 -3.32 15.33
N LEU A 90 2.57 -3.19 14.14
CA LEU A 90 2.26 -1.91 13.51
C LEU A 90 1.00 -1.31 14.14
N ALA A 91 1.16 -0.78 15.35
CA ALA A 91 0.12 -0.06 16.08
C ALA A 91 0.69 1.25 16.67
N PRO A 92 1.12 2.21 15.83
CA PRO A 92 1.53 3.52 16.33
C PRO A 92 0.30 4.25 16.92
N GLN A 93 0.52 5.07 17.95
CA GLN A 93 -0.52 5.99 18.41
C GLN A 93 -0.82 7.01 17.31
N ALA A 94 -2.08 7.42 17.21
CA ALA A 94 -2.51 8.42 16.23
C ALA A 94 -1.75 9.73 16.45
N HIS A 95 -1.30 10.35 15.36
CA HIS A 95 -0.58 11.61 15.40
C HIS A 95 -1.39 12.71 14.68
N PRO A 96 -1.56 13.90 15.29
CA PRO A 96 -2.45 14.94 14.76
C PRO A 96 -2.01 15.53 13.40
N HIS A 97 -0.74 15.35 13.03
CA HIS A 97 -0.15 15.93 11.82
C HIS A 97 0.44 14.90 10.86
N LEU A 98 0.35 13.61 11.17
CA LEU A 98 0.89 12.55 10.32
C LEU A 98 -0.22 11.51 10.10
N PRO A 99 -0.95 11.56 8.97
CA PRO A 99 -2.10 10.69 8.72
C PRO A 99 -1.69 9.23 8.50
N PHE A 100 -0.42 8.98 8.19
CA PHE A 100 0.15 7.67 7.94
C PHE A 100 1.51 7.56 8.64
N LEU A 101 1.65 6.57 9.53
CA LEU A 101 2.85 6.34 10.36
C LEU A 101 3.49 4.97 10.04
N GLY A 102 3.38 4.55 8.79
CA GLY A 102 3.65 3.18 8.38
C GLY A 102 2.42 2.29 8.55
N GLY A 103 2.38 1.23 7.77
CA GLY A 103 1.17 0.42 7.58
C GLY A 103 1.13 -0.13 6.16
N ALA A 104 -0.04 -0.57 5.74
CA ALA A 104 -0.27 -1.10 4.41
C ALA A 104 -0.71 0.02 3.46
N LEU A 105 -0.05 0.13 2.30
CA LEU A 105 -0.43 1.08 1.24
C LEU A 105 -0.41 0.40 -0.12
N GLY A 106 -1.41 0.69 -0.95
CA GLY A 106 -1.43 0.35 -2.36
C GLY A 106 -2.81 0.18 -2.95
N LEU A 107 -2.94 -0.71 -3.94
CA LEU A 107 -4.11 -0.78 -4.82
C LEU A 107 -5.08 -1.87 -4.38
N PHE A 108 -6.35 -1.50 -4.20
CA PHE A 108 -7.49 -2.41 -4.11
C PHE A 108 -8.23 -2.39 -5.45
N GLY A 109 -7.96 -3.36 -6.32
CA GLY A 109 -8.63 -3.45 -7.62
C GLY A 109 -10.13 -3.73 -7.49
N TYR A 110 -10.93 -3.26 -8.45
CA TYR A 110 -12.39 -3.40 -8.44
C TYR A 110 -12.87 -4.85 -8.28
N ASP A 111 -12.25 -5.80 -8.97
CA ASP A 111 -12.65 -7.21 -8.89
C ASP A 111 -12.28 -7.86 -7.54
N LEU A 112 -11.51 -7.19 -6.67
CA LEU A 112 -11.31 -7.66 -5.29
C LEU A 112 -12.66 -7.77 -4.56
N GLY A 113 -13.64 -6.93 -4.91
CA GLY A 113 -15.01 -7.00 -4.39
C GLY A 113 -15.66 -8.38 -4.55
N ARG A 114 -15.27 -9.15 -5.57
CA ARG A 114 -15.76 -10.53 -5.80
C ARG A 114 -15.31 -11.54 -4.73
N ARG A 115 -14.38 -11.14 -3.86
CA ARG A 115 -13.96 -11.94 -2.69
C ARG A 115 -14.92 -11.79 -1.52
N PHE A 116 -15.59 -10.64 -1.43
CA PHE A 116 -16.53 -10.33 -0.36
C PHE A 116 -17.98 -10.61 -0.80
N GLU A 117 -18.27 -10.48 -2.10
CA GLU A 117 -19.61 -10.57 -2.66
C GLU A 117 -19.73 -11.57 -3.81
N LYS A 118 -20.86 -12.29 -3.88
CA LYS A 118 -21.18 -13.19 -5.01
C LYS A 118 -21.71 -12.39 -6.19
N LEU A 119 -20.81 -12.00 -7.09
CA LEU A 119 -21.16 -11.26 -8.30
C LEU A 119 -21.22 -12.17 -9.53
N PRO A 120 -22.22 -12.01 -10.42
CA PRO A 120 -22.24 -12.70 -11.71
C PRO A 120 -20.98 -12.41 -12.54
N SER A 121 -20.53 -13.39 -13.32
CA SER A 121 -19.34 -13.27 -14.18
C SER A 121 -19.73 -13.01 -15.64
N HIS A 122 -20.37 -11.86 -15.90
CA HIS A 122 -20.79 -11.46 -17.26
C HIS A 122 -19.73 -10.68 -18.04
N ALA A 123 -18.77 -10.05 -17.35
CA ALA A 123 -17.72 -9.27 -17.99
C ALA A 123 -16.64 -10.19 -18.59
N ASP A 124 -16.46 -10.08 -19.90
CA ASP A 124 -15.45 -10.81 -20.67
C ASP A 124 -14.04 -10.32 -20.29
N ALA A 125 -13.17 -11.25 -19.88
CA ALA A 125 -11.79 -10.97 -19.51
C ALA A 125 -10.99 -10.31 -20.65
N ARG A 126 -11.47 -10.37 -21.90
CA ARG A 126 -10.83 -9.79 -23.09
C ARG A 126 -10.85 -8.26 -23.15
N TYR A 127 -11.75 -7.58 -22.44
CA TYR A 127 -11.74 -6.11 -22.33
C TYR A 127 -10.89 -5.58 -21.18
N CYS A 128 -10.33 -6.48 -20.37
CA CYS A 128 -9.27 -6.14 -19.44
C CYS A 128 -7.95 -6.66 -20.04
N PRO A 129 -7.08 -5.79 -20.60
CA PRO A 129 -5.76 -6.25 -21.01
C PRO A 129 -5.11 -6.93 -19.81
N ALA A 130 -4.50 -8.08 -20.04
CA ALA A 130 -4.00 -9.02 -19.03
C ALA A 130 -2.88 -8.48 -18.10
N GLY A 131 -2.74 -7.14 -18.00
CA GLY A 131 -1.93 -6.43 -17.01
C GLY A 131 -2.69 -5.43 -16.12
N TYR A 132 -3.97 -5.12 -16.40
CA TYR A 132 -4.75 -4.09 -15.67
C TYR A 132 -6.20 -4.49 -15.34
N GLY A 133 -6.58 -5.76 -15.49
CA GLY A 133 -7.85 -6.31 -15.00
C GLY A 133 -7.80 -6.63 -13.52
N GLY A 134 -8.06 -5.60 -12.70
CA GLY A 134 -7.74 -5.51 -11.28
C GLY A 134 -8.43 -6.51 -10.36
N ARG A 135 -7.98 -7.77 -10.35
CA ARG A 135 -8.17 -8.75 -9.26
C ARG A 135 -7.08 -8.68 -8.21
N TYR A 136 -6.37 -7.55 -8.13
CA TYR A 136 -5.13 -7.45 -7.39
C TYR A 136 -5.29 -6.50 -6.21
N LEU A 137 -5.09 -7.06 -5.02
CA LEU A 137 -4.65 -6.31 -3.87
C LEU A 137 -3.13 -6.26 -3.93
N ARG A 138 -2.55 -5.06 -4.05
CA ARG A 138 -1.10 -4.85 -4.03
C ARG A 138 -0.78 -3.95 -2.85
N LEU A 139 -0.26 -4.50 -1.77
CA LEU A 139 0.09 -3.72 -0.57
C LEU A 139 1.56 -3.86 -0.20
N GLY A 140 2.19 -2.73 0.08
CA GLY A 140 3.47 -2.66 0.78
C GLY A 140 3.24 -2.35 2.24
N ALA A 141 3.75 -3.19 3.15
CA ALA A 141 3.80 -2.89 4.57
C ALA A 141 5.17 -2.29 4.93
N ASP A 142 5.20 -1.05 5.43
CA ASP A 142 6.43 -0.40 5.86
C ASP A 142 6.49 -0.21 7.39
N ARG A 143 7.66 -0.54 7.93
CA ARG A 143 8.13 -0.16 9.26
C ARG A 143 9.66 -0.20 9.26
N ARG A 144 10.31 0.81 8.68
CA ARG A 144 11.73 1.03 8.97
C ARG A 144 11.88 1.51 10.41
N SER A 145 12.62 0.74 11.20
CA SER A 145 13.23 1.27 12.43
C SER A 145 14.26 2.31 11.99
N PRO A 146 14.46 3.43 12.70
CA PRO A 146 15.66 4.24 12.48
C PRO A 146 16.86 3.32 12.70
N ALA A 147 17.68 3.14 11.67
CA ALA A 147 19.03 2.65 11.87
C ALA A 147 19.77 3.73 12.68
N ALA A 148 20.45 3.28 13.74
CA ALA A 148 21.40 4.06 14.51
C ALA A 148 22.60 4.48 13.65
#